data_AF-A0A7S0R2H6-F1
#
_entry.id   AF-A0A7S0R2H6-F1
#
_cell.length_a   1.000
_cell.length_b   1.000
_cell.length_c   1.000
_cell.angle_alpha   90.00
_cell.angle_beta   90.00
_cell.angle_gamma   90.00
#
_symmetry.space_group_name_H-M   'P 1'
#
loop_
_entity.id
_entity.type
_entity.pdbx_description
1 polymer ?
#
loop_
_entity_poly.entity_id
_entity_poly.type
_entity_poly.pdbx_seq_one_letter_code
_entity_poly.pdbx_strand_id
1 'polypeptide(L)'
;MEKRREARNGSENGGGGKKTIKFGVTPTWRNSIPYYVMKGRGWKEVEVNEDWDFFYADVGWIHENITYAQSSSGGFRIQDHQKVNHFPNHVELTRKDLMAKNLKRAMKAVAKEGGGVDPTQINSAGDFEFTPVTFTLPAEGAMMLRLFKEKGGLWIMKPVSGRQGKGIFIVSKPSQIDAWLKERTLAKEQDDATRITSYVAQRYIHNPYLVGGKKFDMRIYALVLSYAPLKVYLYREGFARFTNAAFSLDKDDLSNIGIHLTNHAVQKKDAEYDASRTDLKWSLHSLKTFLCSMHGQHAANQSFGRIQHIIIQSLRAVQNVLINDKHCCELYGYDIMIDADLKPWLLEVNASPSLSSDNERDYE
;
A
#
# COMPACT_ATOMS: atom_id res chain seq x y z
N MET A 1 -57.38 37.89 -20.52
CA MET A 1 -55.98 37.42 -20.70
C MET A 1 -55.31 37.05 -19.39
N GLU A 2 -56.02 37.22 -18.27
CA GLU A 2 -56.17 36.22 -17.22
C GLU A 2 -56.86 34.95 -17.80
N LYS A 3 -56.56 33.75 -17.27
CA LYS A 3 -56.89 32.38 -17.75
C LYS A 3 -55.86 31.69 -18.68
N ARG A 4 -54.67 31.39 -18.15
CA ARG A 4 -53.86 30.21 -18.58
C ARG A 4 -52.78 29.80 -17.56
N ARG A 5 -53.06 29.97 -16.27
CA ARG A 5 -52.26 29.46 -15.14
C ARG A 5 -53.24 28.86 -14.14
N GLU A 6 -53.68 27.62 -14.39
CA GLU A 6 -54.38 26.73 -13.45
C GLU A 6 -54.93 25.56 -14.27
N ALA A 7 -54.20 24.45 -14.30
CA ALA A 7 -54.66 23.08 -14.54
C ALA A 7 -53.50 22.22 -15.05
N ARG A 8 -52.66 21.76 -14.11
CA ARG A 8 -52.05 20.43 -14.11
C ARG A 8 -51.37 20.19 -12.76
N ASN A 9 -52.18 20.24 -11.70
CA ASN A 9 -51.94 19.38 -10.54
C ASN A 9 -52.38 17.97 -10.96
N GLY A 10 -51.43 17.22 -11.50
CA GLY A 10 -51.49 15.76 -11.60
C GLY A 10 -50.61 15.21 -10.50
N SER A 11 -51.20 14.39 -9.65
CA SER A 11 -50.58 13.67 -8.55
C SER A 11 -49.34 12.87 -8.98
N GLU A 12 -48.16 13.26 -8.51
CA GLU A 12 -47.05 12.33 -8.28
C GLU A 12 -46.88 12.14 -6.78
N ASN A 13 -47.73 11.26 -6.24
CA ASN A 13 -47.45 10.58 -4.98
C ASN A 13 -46.28 9.61 -5.24
N GLY A 14 -45.07 10.13 -5.18
CA GLY A 14 -43.82 9.37 -5.24
C GLY A 14 -43.05 9.57 -3.94
N GLY A 15 -43.52 8.94 -2.85
CA GLY A 15 -42.84 8.90 -1.56
C GLY A 15 -41.52 8.11 -1.64
N GLY A 16 -40.53 8.65 -2.33
CA GLY A 16 -39.15 8.18 -2.27
C GLY A 16 -38.48 8.76 -1.03
N GLY A 17 -38.88 8.31 0.16
CA GLY A 17 -38.15 8.60 1.38
C GLY A 17 -36.68 8.25 1.15
N LYS A 18 -35.77 9.21 1.35
CA LYS A 18 -34.33 9.03 1.15
C LYS A 18 -33.93 7.77 1.95
N LYS A 19 -33.62 6.66 1.26
CA LYS A 19 -33.27 5.40 1.94
C LYS A 19 -32.09 5.67 2.86
N THR A 20 -32.30 5.55 4.16
CA THR A 20 -31.22 5.66 5.14
C THR A 20 -30.29 4.48 4.94
N ILE A 21 -29.04 4.75 4.57
CA ILE A 21 -28.01 3.72 4.41
C ILE A 21 -27.70 3.14 5.79
N LYS A 22 -27.67 1.81 5.87
CA LYS A 22 -27.33 1.07 7.08
C LYS A 22 -25.89 0.57 6.99
N PHE A 23 -25.13 0.69 8.07
CA PHE A 23 -23.76 0.20 8.12
C PHE A 23 -23.49 -0.64 9.36
N GLY A 24 -22.61 -1.61 9.22
CA GLY A 24 -22.06 -2.38 10.33
C GLY A 24 -20.55 -2.18 10.44
N VAL A 25 -20.03 -2.29 11.66
CA VAL A 25 -18.61 -2.38 11.94
C VAL A 25 -18.35 -3.50 12.94
N THR A 26 -17.16 -4.11 12.89
CA THR A 26 -16.75 -4.98 14.00
C THR A 26 -16.47 -4.12 15.25
N PRO A 27 -16.52 -4.71 16.46
CA PRO A 27 -16.28 -3.96 17.70
C PRO A 27 -14.95 -3.20 17.73
N THR A 28 -13.91 -3.74 17.09
CA THR A 28 -12.57 -3.11 16.98
C THR A 28 -12.57 -1.81 16.17
N TRP A 29 -13.58 -1.62 15.31
CA TRP A 29 -13.73 -0.43 14.47
C TRP A 29 -14.80 0.53 14.99
N ARG A 30 -15.47 0.24 16.11
CA ARG A 30 -16.28 1.26 16.80
C ARG A 30 -15.36 2.39 17.29
N ASN A 31 -15.83 3.63 17.22
CA ASN A 31 -15.04 4.83 17.54
C ASN A 31 -13.79 5.06 16.66
N SER A 32 -13.77 4.49 15.46
CA SER A 32 -12.72 4.76 14.46
C SER A 32 -13.11 5.89 13.50
N ILE A 33 -12.16 6.39 12.70
CA ILE A 33 -12.47 7.37 11.64
C ILE A 33 -13.55 6.87 10.68
N PRO A 34 -13.49 5.64 10.10
CA PRO A 34 -14.58 5.11 9.28
C PRO A 34 -15.94 5.14 9.98
N TYR A 35 -15.99 4.78 11.26
CA TYR A 35 -17.21 4.82 12.06
C TYR A 35 -17.79 6.24 12.14
N TYR A 36 -16.98 7.23 12.52
CA TYR A 36 -17.42 8.61 12.63
C TYR A 36 -17.79 9.22 11.28
N VAL A 37 -17.10 8.86 10.20
CA VAL A 37 -17.45 9.27 8.83
C VAL A 37 -18.83 8.75 8.43
N MET A 38 -19.13 7.47 8.70
CA MET A 38 -20.43 6.88 8.40
C MET A 38 -21.55 7.52 9.25
N LYS A 39 -21.32 7.71 10.56
CA LYS A 39 -22.25 8.41 11.46
C LYS A 39 -22.49 9.85 11.03
N GLY A 40 -21.44 10.60 10.69
CA GLY A 40 -21.51 11.99 10.24
C GLY A 40 -22.27 12.16 8.91
N ARG A 41 -22.33 11.12 8.07
CA ARG A 41 -23.16 11.06 6.86
C ARG A 41 -24.64 10.74 7.13
N GLY A 42 -25.02 10.55 8.40
CA GLY A 42 -26.38 10.19 8.80
C GLY A 42 -26.72 8.72 8.54
N TRP A 43 -25.72 7.84 8.38
CA TRP A 43 -25.96 6.41 8.21
C TRP A 43 -26.37 5.77 9.54
N LYS A 44 -27.21 4.74 9.47
CA LYS A 44 -27.70 4.02 10.64
C LYS A 44 -26.78 2.83 10.96
N GLU A 45 -26.21 2.81 12.15
CA GLU A 45 -25.47 1.63 12.64
C GLU A 45 -26.44 0.48 12.89
N VAL A 46 -26.07 -0.72 12.45
CA VAL A 46 -26.79 -1.98 12.67
C VAL A 46 -25.80 -3.09 13.04
N GLU A 47 -26.29 -4.12 13.71
CA GLU A 47 -25.49 -5.31 14.04
C GLU A 47 -25.28 -6.21 12.80
N VAL A 48 -24.28 -7.09 12.87
CA VAL A 48 -23.85 -7.91 11.72
C VAL A 48 -24.90 -8.91 11.23
N ASN A 49 -25.78 -9.36 12.13
CA ASN A 49 -26.88 -10.27 11.85
C ASN A 49 -28.15 -9.55 11.35
N GLU A 50 -28.14 -8.21 11.31
CA GLU A 50 -29.21 -7.41 10.73
C GLU A 50 -28.98 -7.18 9.23
N ASP A 51 -29.97 -6.59 8.56
CA ASP A 51 -29.82 -6.12 7.19
C ASP A 51 -29.00 -4.82 7.16
N TRP A 52 -27.80 -4.87 6.57
CA TRP A 52 -26.90 -3.74 6.34
C TRP A 52 -26.70 -3.48 4.84
N ASP A 53 -26.25 -2.27 4.46
CA ASP A 53 -25.83 -1.94 3.09
C ASP A 53 -24.29 -1.97 2.94
N PHE A 54 -23.54 -1.58 3.98
CA PHE A 54 -22.07 -1.60 3.99
C PHE A 54 -21.52 -2.13 5.32
N PHE A 55 -20.59 -3.07 5.26
CA PHE A 55 -19.92 -3.62 6.44
C PHE A 55 -18.42 -3.34 6.38
N TYR A 56 -17.91 -2.64 7.39
CA TYR A 56 -16.50 -2.28 7.48
C TYR A 56 -15.82 -3.06 8.60
N ALA A 57 -14.80 -3.85 8.25
CA ALA A 57 -14.08 -4.70 9.19
C ALA A 57 -12.61 -4.83 8.82
N ASP A 58 -11.82 -5.43 9.70
CA ASP A 58 -10.48 -5.86 9.33
C ASP A 58 -10.51 -7.07 8.38
N VAL A 59 -9.40 -7.24 7.66
CA VAL A 59 -9.20 -8.35 6.72
C VAL A 59 -9.48 -9.71 7.36
N GLY A 60 -9.03 -9.95 8.60
CA GLY A 60 -9.19 -11.25 9.24
C GLY A 60 -10.66 -11.60 9.40
N TRP A 61 -11.43 -10.67 9.97
CA TRP A 61 -12.86 -10.85 10.15
C TRP A 61 -13.59 -11.09 8.83
N ILE A 62 -13.28 -10.31 7.78
CA ILE A 62 -13.90 -10.49 6.45
C ILE A 62 -13.63 -11.90 5.92
N HIS A 63 -12.39 -12.36 5.97
CA HIS A 63 -12.03 -13.68 5.43
C HIS A 63 -12.65 -14.84 6.21
N GLU A 64 -12.88 -14.68 7.50
CA GLU A 64 -13.50 -15.70 8.35
C GLU A 64 -15.03 -15.75 8.23
N ASN A 65 -15.67 -14.59 8.02
CA ASN A 65 -17.12 -14.45 8.15
C ASN A 65 -17.85 -14.24 6.82
N ILE A 66 -17.18 -13.79 5.75
CA ILE A 66 -17.80 -13.54 4.46
C ILE A 66 -17.54 -14.71 3.51
N THR A 67 -18.63 -15.33 3.05
CA THR A 67 -18.55 -16.38 2.04
C THR A 67 -18.58 -15.73 0.66
N TYR A 68 -17.40 -15.58 0.05
CA TYR A 68 -17.29 -15.30 -1.37
C TYR A 68 -17.84 -16.48 -2.17
N ALA A 69 -18.30 -16.26 -3.40
CA ALA A 69 -19.00 -17.25 -4.24
C ALA A 69 -18.24 -18.58 -4.51
N GLN A 70 -17.02 -18.73 -3.97
CA GLN A 70 -16.18 -19.93 -4.06
C GLN A 70 -15.78 -20.54 -2.70
N SER A 71 -16.26 -20.03 -1.55
CA SER A 71 -15.95 -20.63 -0.24
C SER A 71 -17.06 -21.58 0.21
N SER A 72 -16.69 -22.77 0.67
CA SER A 72 -17.56 -23.80 1.23
C SER A 72 -17.77 -23.68 2.74
N SER A 73 -17.24 -22.63 3.38
CA SER A 73 -17.43 -22.35 4.81
C SER A 73 -18.76 -21.62 5.08
N GLY A 74 -19.39 -21.93 6.23
CA GLY A 74 -20.69 -21.42 6.67
C GLY A 74 -20.75 -19.94 7.06
N GLY A 75 -20.00 -19.08 6.38
CA GLY A 75 -20.06 -17.62 6.55
C GLY A 75 -21.30 -16.98 5.93
N PHE A 76 -21.45 -15.68 6.16
CA PHE A 76 -22.53 -14.86 5.62
C PHE A 76 -22.40 -14.76 4.10
N ARG A 77 -23.46 -15.17 3.40
CA ARG A 77 -23.60 -14.92 1.97
C ARG A 77 -24.07 -13.49 1.76
N ILE A 78 -23.24 -12.71 1.09
CA ILE A 78 -23.53 -11.31 0.78
C ILE A 78 -24.72 -11.20 -0.19
N GLN A 79 -25.66 -10.31 0.13
CA GLN A 79 -26.80 -9.96 -0.73
C GLN A 79 -26.42 -8.91 -1.79
N ASP A 80 -27.22 -8.76 -2.85
CA ASP A 80 -26.86 -7.90 -3.99
C ASP A 80 -26.62 -6.43 -3.63
N HIS A 81 -27.31 -5.89 -2.62
CA HIS A 81 -27.15 -4.51 -2.17
C HIS A 81 -25.98 -4.31 -1.20
N GLN A 82 -25.46 -5.40 -0.62
CA GLN A 82 -24.46 -5.38 0.43
C GLN A 82 -23.05 -5.18 -0.13
N LYS A 83 -22.22 -4.46 0.62
CA LYS A 83 -20.82 -4.16 0.27
C LYS A 83 -19.87 -4.37 1.46
N VAL A 84 -18.65 -4.81 1.19
CA VAL A 84 -17.55 -4.95 2.18
C VAL A 84 -16.27 -4.25 1.71
N ASN A 85 -15.41 -3.92 2.67
CA ASN A 85 -14.22 -3.09 2.45
C ASN A 85 -12.93 -3.85 2.10
N HIS A 86 -13.02 -5.13 1.70
CA HIS A 86 -11.88 -5.93 1.29
C HIS A 86 -12.16 -6.82 0.08
N PHE A 87 -11.17 -6.96 -0.83
CA PHE A 87 -11.22 -7.98 -1.88
C PHE A 87 -10.73 -9.34 -1.35
N PRO A 88 -11.28 -10.48 -1.83
CA PRO A 88 -11.01 -11.82 -1.27
C PRO A 88 -9.54 -12.23 -1.28
N ASN A 89 -8.78 -11.79 -2.29
CA ASN A 89 -7.36 -12.11 -2.42
C ASN A 89 -6.53 -10.83 -2.61
N HIS A 90 -6.86 -9.78 -1.86
CA HIS A 90 -6.12 -8.51 -1.84
C HIS A 90 -4.60 -8.70 -1.63
N VAL A 91 -4.20 -9.79 -0.97
CA VAL A 91 -2.80 -10.18 -0.69
C VAL A 91 -1.95 -10.31 -1.95
N GLU A 92 -2.54 -10.55 -3.12
CA GLU A 92 -1.81 -10.56 -4.41
C GLU A 92 -1.11 -9.22 -4.69
N LEU A 93 -1.66 -8.11 -4.18
CA LEU A 93 -1.05 -6.78 -4.27
C LEU A 93 -0.32 -6.37 -2.98
N THR A 94 -0.80 -6.81 -1.82
CA THR A 94 -0.34 -6.24 -0.53
C THR A 94 0.68 -7.09 0.21
N ARG A 95 0.82 -8.38 -0.14
CA ARG A 95 1.87 -9.24 0.42
C ARG A 95 3.14 -9.05 -0.40
N LYS A 96 4.26 -8.76 0.27
CA LYS A 96 5.50 -8.29 -0.38
C LYS A 96 6.04 -9.23 -1.45
N ASP A 97 6.00 -10.53 -1.21
CA ASP A 97 6.43 -11.59 -2.14
C ASP A 97 5.48 -11.75 -3.33
N LEU A 98 4.16 -11.73 -3.10
CA LEU A 98 3.15 -11.83 -4.16
C LEU A 98 3.15 -10.58 -5.04
N MET A 99 3.24 -9.39 -4.45
CA MET A 99 3.39 -8.13 -5.17
C MET A 99 4.62 -8.18 -6.09
N ALA A 100 5.78 -8.59 -5.56
CA ALA A 100 7.01 -8.73 -6.35
C ALA A 100 6.84 -9.75 -7.48
N LYS A 101 6.23 -10.90 -7.21
CA LYS A 101 5.94 -11.94 -8.21
C LYS A 101 5.01 -11.43 -9.32
N ASN A 102 3.94 -10.74 -8.97
CA ASN A 102 2.94 -10.24 -9.90
C ASN A 102 3.49 -9.10 -10.77
N LEU A 103 4.26 -8.18 -10.18
CA LEU A 103 4.94 -7.11 -10.92
C LEU A 103 5.98 -7.70 -11.89
N LYS A 104 6.82 -8.66 -11.46
CA LYS A 104 7.74 -9.39 -12.36
C LYS A 104 7.02 -10.09 -13.50
N ARG A 105 5.84 -10.69 -13.25
CA ARG A 105 5.04 -11.35 -14.29
C ARG A 105 4.52 -10.33 -15.30
N ALA A 106 4.01 -9.20 -14.84
CA ALA A 106 3.50 -8.14 -15.71
C ALA A 106 4.62 -7.50 -16.56
N MET A 107 5.79 -7.25 -15.96
CA MET A 107 7.00 -6.81 -16.68
C MET A 107 7.34 -7.74 -17.85
N LYS A 108 7.37 -9.06 -17.59
CA LYS A 108 7.69 -10.07 -18.60
C LYS A 108 6.63 -10.13 -19.71
N ALA A 109 5.36 -9.95 -19.37
CA ALA A 109 4.28 -9.91 -20.36
C ALA A 109 4.46 -8.73 -21.32
N VAL A 110 4.69 -7.52 -20.79
CA VAL A 110 4.94 -6.31 -21.61
C VAL A 110 6.19 -6.46 -22.46
N ALA A 111 7.29 -6.98 -21.91
CA ALA A 111 8.53 -7.20 -22.65
C ALA A 111 8.38 -8.21 -23.81
N LYS A 112 7.50 -9.21 -23.65
CA LYS A 112 7.18 -10.20 -24.69
C LYS A 112 6.34 -9.57 -25.81
N GLU A 113 5.38 -8.72 -25.47
CA GLU A 113 4.55 -7.99 -26.43
C GLU A 113 5.36 -6.93 -27.20
N GLY A 114 6.39 -6.35 -26.57
CA GLY A 114 7.28 -5.33 -27.15
C GLY A 114 8.45 -5.83 -28.01
N GLY A 115 8.51 -7.12 -28.36
CA GLY A 115 9.48 -7.62 -29.37
C GLY A 115 10.79 -8.24 -28.84
N GLY A 116 10.76 -8.96 -27.71
CA GLY A 116 11.84 -9.91 -27.37
C GLY A 116 13.03 -9.31 -26.63
N VAL A 117 12.76 -8.57 -25.55
CA VAL A 117 13.82 -8.11 -24.62
C VAL A 117 14.39 -9.30 -23.84
N ASP A 118 15.71 -9.35 -23.71
CA ASP A 118 16.44 -10.32 -22.89
C ASP A 118 15.87 -10.35 -21.46
N PRO A 119 15.41 -11.52 -20.95
CA PRO A 119 14.92 -11.68 -19.58
C PRO A 119 15.95 -11.41 -18.48
N THR A 120 17.21 -11.13 -18.82
CA THR A 120 18.24 -10.69 -17.86
C THR A 120 18.37 -9.16 -17.81
N GLN A 121 17.76 -8.44 -18.76
CA GLN A 121 17.64 -6.98 -18.80
C GLN A 121 16.23 -6.49 -18.38
N ILE A 122 15.61 -7.16 -17.39
CA ILE A 122 14.23 -6.90 -16.92
C ILE A 122 14.01 -5.44 -16.49
N ASN A 123 15.07 -4.71 -16.12
CA ASN A 123 14.97 -3.31 -15.70
C ASN A 123 14.75 -2.31 -16.85
N SER A 124 14.72 -2.75 -18.11
CA SER A 124 14.49 -1.87 -19.27
C SER A 124 13.04 -1.90 -19.79
N ALA A 125 12.14 -2.66 -19.13
CA ALA A 125 10.71 -2.58 -19.42
C ALA A 125 10.16 -1.28 -18.81
N GLY A 126 10.19 -0.20 -19.60
CA GLY A 126 9.99 1.18 -19.14
C GLY A 126 8.75 1.41 -18.26
N ASP A 127 7.68 0.66 -18.48
CA ASP A 127 6.44 0.81 -17.69
C ASP A 127 6.56 0.39 -16.23
N PHE A 128 7.55 -0.45 -15.88
CA PHE A 128 7.69 -1.07 -14.56
C PHE A 128 9.02 -0.75 -13.86
N GLU A 129 9.80 0.17 -14.41
CA GLU A 129 11.09 0.61 -13.87
C GLU A 129 11.00 1.28 -12.48
N PHE A 130 9.79 1.41 -11.94
CA PHE A 130 9.46 1.97 -10.64
C PHE A 130 9.59 0.98 -9.47
N THR A 131 9.84 -0.31 -9.73
CA THR A 131 10.03 -1.30 -8.66
C THR A 131 11.51 -1.57 -8.46
N PRO A 132 12.06 -1.44 -7.25
CA PRO A 132 13.43 -1.86 -7.01
C PRO A 132 13.58 -3.38 -7.23
N VAL A 133 14.74 -3.80 -7.73
CA VAL A 133 15.02 -5.24 -7.95
C VAL A 133 14.76 -6.01 -6.67
N THR A 134 13.89 -7.02 -6.74
CA THR A 134 13.41 -7.75 -5.55
C THR A 134 13.54 -9.26 -5.75
N PHE A 135 13.92 -9.98 -4.71
CA PHE A 135 13.98 -11.44 -4.67
C PHE A 135 13.23 -11.98 -3.45
N THR A 136 12.47 -13.05 -3.63
CA THR A 136 11.79 -13.78 -2.56
C THR A 136 12.70 -14.88 -2.01
N LEU A 137 13.11 -14.76 -0.76
CA LEU A 137 14.01 -15.69 -0.09
C LEU A 137 13.24 -16.67 0.81
N PRO A 138 13.67 -17.93 0.89
CA PRO A 138 14.93 -18.47 0.35
C PRO A 138 14.89 -18.90 -1.13
N ALA A 139 13.71 -18.96 -1.76
CA ALA A 139 13.53 -19.56 -3.09
C ALA A 139 14.40 -18.96 -4.20
N GLU A 140 14.59 -17.63 -4.20
CA GLU A 140 15.41 -16.91 -5.18
C GLU A 140 16.83 -16.58 -4.65
N GLY A 141 17.28 -17.24 -3.58
CA GLY A 141 18.55 -16.92 -2.90
C GLY A 141 19.80 -17.06 -3.77
N ALA A 142 19.88 -18.11 -4.59
CA ALA A 142 21.00 -18.30 -5.51
C ALA A 142 21.08 -17.20 -6.58
N MET A 143 19.93 -16.78 -7.13
CA MET A 143 19.85 -15.69 -8.12
C MET A 143 20.23 -14.35 -7.48
N MET A 144 19.74 -14.09 -6.26
CA MET A 144 20.09 -12.89 -5.50
C MET A 144 21.60 -12.83 -5.23
N LEU A 145 22.19 -13.92 -4.72
CA LEU A 145 23.64 -13.99 -4.44
C LEU A 145 24.49 -13.76 -5.69
N ARG A 146 24.09 -14.34 -6.83
CA ARG A 146 24.77 -14.11 -8.12
C ARG A 146 24.76 -12.63 -8.48
N LEU A 147 23.59 -11.99 -8.47
CA LEU A 147 23.46 -10.57 -8.80
C LEU A 147 24.22 -9.69 -7.80
N PHE A 148 24.19 -10.01 -6.51
CA PHE A 148 24.90 -9.27 -5.48
C PHE A 148 26.42 -9.35 -5.68
N LYS A 149 26.96 -10.54 -5.99
CA LYS A 149 28.40 -10.69 -6.30
C LYS A 149 28.82 -9.91 -7.55
N GLU A 150 27.94 -9.81 -8.55
CA GLU A 150 28.23 -9.12 -9.81
C GLU A 150 28.09 -7.59 -9.72
N LYS A 151 27.01 -7.10 -9.10
CA LYS A 151 26.63 -5.69 -9.10
C LYS A 151 26.80 -4.99 -7.75
N GLY A 152 27.24 -5.70 -6.71
CA GLY A 152 27.47 -5.15 -5.37
C GLY A 152 26.23 -4.46 -4.78
N GLY A 153 26.44 -3.35 -4.07
CA GLY A 153 25.44 -2.41 -3.57
C GLY A 153 24.69 -2.83 -2.30
N LEU A 154 23.76 -1.98 -1.86
CA LEU A 154 22.98 -2.18 -0.64
C LEU A 154 21.65 -2.86 -0.92
N TRP A 155 21.24 -3.73 0.00
CA TRP A 155 19.97 -4.44 -0.06
C TRP A 155 19.25 -4.34 1.27
N ILE A 156 17.92 -4.24 1.23
CA ILE A 156 17.06 -4.24 2.40
C ILE A 156 16.29 -5.55 2.47
N MET A 157 16.42 -6.22 3.60
CA MET A 157 15.75 -7.47 3.93
C MET A 157 14.47 -7.14 4.68
N LYS A 158 13.32 -7.59 4.17
CA LYS A 158 12.01 -7.34 4.79
C LYS A 158 11.27 -8.67 5.00
N PRO A 159 10.76 -8.97 6.20
CA PRO A 159 9.92 -10.15 6.39
C PRO A 159 8.63 -10.03 5.55
N VAL A 160 8.21 -11.12 4.91
CA VAL A 160 7.01 -11.12 4.04
C VAL A 160 5.75 -10.69 4.78
N SER A 161 5.55 -11.22 5.99
CA SER A 161 4.41 -10.91 6.85
C SER A 161 4.72 -9.82 7.89
N GLY A 162 5.88 -9.16 7.78
CA GLY A 162 6.33 -8.14 8.73
C GLY A 162 5.58 -6.82 8.58
N ARG A 163 5.37 -6.13 9.70
CA ARG A 163 4.72 -4.81 9.80
C ARG A 163 5.56 -3.86 10.67
N GLN A 164 5.34 -2.55 10.53
CA GLN A 164 5.92 -1.50 11.39
C GLN A 164 7.46 -1.50 11.45
N GLY A 165 8.15 -1.95 10.39
CA GLY A 165 9.61 -1.99 10.34
C GLY A 165 10.26 -3.12 11.15
N LYS A 166 9.50 -3.99 11.83
CA LYS A 166 10.05 -5.08 12.64
C LYS A 166 10.72 -6.14 11.76
N GLY A 167 11.94 -6.55 12.14
CA GLY A 167 12.72 -7.55 11.41
C GLY A 167 13.34 -7.06 10.10
N ILE A 168 13.28 -5.76 9.81
CA ILE A 168 13.93 -5.17 8.65
C ILE A 168 15.40 -4.87 8.98
N PHE A 169 16.30 -5.23 8.06
CA PHE A 169 17.71 -4.91 8.17
C PHE A 169 18.34 -4.67 6.80
N ILE A 170 19.46 -3.95 6.77
CA ILE A 170 20.23 -3.70 5.55
C ILE A 170 21.40 -4.68 5.49
N VAL A 171 21.71 -5.17 4.29
CA VAL A 171 22.91 -5.96 4.00
C VAL A 171 23.76 -5.26 2.95
N SER A 172 25.07 -5.33 3.15
CA SER A 172 26.09 -4.69 2.30
C SER A 172 27.12 -5.69 1.77
N LYS A 173 27.11 -6.93 2.26
CA LYS A 173 28.02 -7.99 1.81
C LYS A 173 27.27 -9.28 1.44
N PRO A 174 27.65 -9.96 0.33
CA PRO A 174 27.05 -11.24 -0.06
C PRO A 174 27.14 -12.33 1.01
N SER A 175 28.21 -12.33 1.83
CA SER A 175 28.40 -13.30 2.91
C SER A 175 27.29 -13.24 3.96
N GLN A 176 26.66 -12.08 4.18
CA GLN A 176 25.53 -11.95 5.10
C GLN A 176 24.31 -12.72 4.59
N ILE A 177 24.06 -12.69 3.29
CA ILE A 177 22.96 -13.46 2.67
C ILE A 177 23.29 -14.95 2.63
N ASP A 178 24.54 -15.31 2.34
CA ASP A 178 24.97 -16.71 2.34
C ASP A 178 24.80 -17.35 3.73
N ALA A 179 25.23 -16.65 4.78
CA ALA A 179 25.02 -17.07 6.17
C ALA A 179 23.53 -17.17 6.51
N TRP A 180 22.74 -16.16 6.14
CA TRP A 180 21.29 -16.15 6.37
C TRP A 180 20.58 -17.33 5.70
N LEU A 181 20.95 -17.67 4.47
CA LEU A 181 20.38 -18.83 3.74
C LEU A 181 20.77 -20.15 4.41
N LYS A 182 22.03 -20.31 4.82
CA LYS A 182 22.51 -21.52 5.50
C LYS A 182 21.79 -21.76 6.83
N GLU A 183 21.64 -20.74 7.66
CA GLU A 183 20.91 -20.82 8.93
C GLU A 183 19.47 -21.35 8.72
N ARG A 184 18.82 -20.89 7.64
CA ARG A 184 17.42 -21.25 7.32
C ARG A 184 17.28 -22.62 6.68
N THR A 185 18.28 -23.10 5.95
CA THR A 185 18.33 -24.50 5.50
C THR A 185 18.46 -25.43 6.69
N LEU A 186 19.37 -25.13 7.63
CA LEU A 186 19.54 -25.91 8.86
C LEU A 186 18.27 -25.91 9.73
N ALA A 187 17.61 -24.76 9.87
CA ALA A 187 16.35 -24.67 10.63
C ALA A 187 15.22 -25.52 10.01
N LYS A 188 15.17 -25.66 8.69
CA LYS A 188 14.22 -26.56 8.00
C LYS A 188 14.51 -28.02 8.30
N GLU A 189 15.78 -28.40 8.35
CA GLU A 189 16.20 -29.78 8.70
C GLU A 189 15.86 -30.12 10.15
N GLN A 190 15.79 -29.12 11.03
CA GLN A 190 15.46 -29.25 12.45
C GLN A 190 13.97 -29.05 12.77
N ASP A 191 13.11 -28.90 11.75
CA ASP A 191 11.66 -28.60 11.87
C ASP A 191 11.34 -27.38 12.78
N ASP A 192 12.26 -26.41 12.85
CA ASP A 192 12.03 -25.16 13.60
C ASP A 192 11.22 -24.18 12.75
N ALA A 193 9.91 -24.40 12.70
CA ALA A 193 8.97 -23.56 11.96
C ALA A 193 9.04 -22.06 12.34
N THR A 194 9.46 -21.73 13.57
CA THR A 194 9.59 -20.33 14.02
C THR A 194 10.70 -19.59 13.29
N ARG A 195 11.72 -20.33 12.82
CA ARG A 195 12.83 -19.82 12.03
C ARG A 195 12.61 -19.95 10.53
N ILE A 196 11.51 -20.51 10.02
CA ILE A 196 11.24 -20.58 8.57
C ILE A 196 10.43 -19.35 8.12
N THR A 197 10.90 -18.14 8.43
CA THR A 197 10.23 -16.92 7.95
C THR A 197 10.73 -16.53 6.55
N SER A 198 9.79 -16.35 5.62
CA SER A 198 10.10 -15.87 4.26
C SER A 198 10.41 -14.38 4.26
N TYR A 199 11.36 -13.97 3.43
CA TYR A 199 11.80 -12.58 3.29
C TYR A 199 11.74 -12.14 1.84
N VAL A 200 11.62 -10.83 1.62
CA VAL A 200 12.01 -10.21 0.36
C VAL A 200 13.33 -9.47 0.55
N ALA A 201 14.28 -9.75 -0.33
CA ALA A 201 15.53 -9.00 -0.47
C ALA A 201 15.35 -8.01 -1.61
N GLN A 202 15.35 -6.73 -1.30
CA GLN A 202 15.08 -5.67 -2.27
C GLN A 202 16.28 -4.73 -2.37
N ARG A 203 16.61 -4.27 -3.59
CA ARG A 203 17.66 -3.27 -3.82
C ARG A 203 17.33 -2.03 -3.01
N TYR A 204 18.27 -1.58 -2.19
CA TYR A 204 18.08 -0.38 -1.39
C TYR A 204 18.23 0.87 -2.26
N ILE A 205 17.26 1.78 -2.16
CA ILE A 205 17.34 3.11 -2.79
C ILE A 205 18.31 3.94 -1.95
N HIS A 206 19.56 3.99 -2.42
CA HIS A 206 20.69 4.59 -1.69
C HIS A 206 20.83 6.10 -1.96
N ASN A 207 20.17 6.61 -3.00
CA ASN A 207 20.13 8.02 -3.37
C ASN A 207 18.71 8.60 -3.17
N PRO A 208 18.06 8.49 -2.00
CA PRO A 208 16.74 9.06 -1.80
C PRO A 208 16.78 10.59 -1.96
N TYR A 209 15.68 11.19 -2.42
CA TYR A 209 15.52 12.63 -2.33
C TYR A 209 15.43 13.04 -0.85
N LEU A 210 16.19 14.06 -0.47
CA LEU A 210 16.28 14.51 0.92
C LEU A 210 15.69 15.91 1.06
N VAL A 211 14.97 16.14 2.15
CA VAL A 211 14.52 17.48 2.56
C VAL A 211 15.24 17.83 3.85
N GLY A 212 16.09 18.86 3.82
CA GLY A 212 16.92 19.23 4.97
C GLY A 212 17.79 18.08 5.48
N GLY A 213 18.29 17.23 4.56
CA GLY A 213 19.09 16.04 4.89
C GLY A 213 18.29 14.84 5.41
N LYS A 214 16.95 14.94 5.55
CA LYS A 214 16.10 13.87 6.07
C LYS A 214 15.46 13.06 4.96
N LYS A 215 15.41 11.75 5.15
CA LYS A 215 14.78 10.80 4.24
C LYS A 215 13.28 10.78 4.49
N PHE A 216 12.48 10.55 3.44
CA PHE A 216 11.03 10.38 3.59
C PHE A 216 10.45 9.36 2.61
N ASP A 217 9.25 8.90 2.92
CA ASP A 217 8.36 8.23 1.98
C ASP A 217 6.96 8.85 2.02
N MET A 218 6.19 8.66 0.98
CA MET A 218 4.83 9.18 0.83
C MET A 218 3.82 8.07 1.03
N ARG A 219 2.81 8.33 1.87
CA ARG A 219 1.58 7.58 1.97
C ARG A 219 0.52 8.22 1.06
N ILE A 220 0.05 7.46 0.09
CA ILE A 220 -1.00 7.88 -0.86
C ILE A 220 -2.17 6.89 -0.81
N TYR A 221 -3.39 7.40 -0.77
CA TYR A 221 -4.59 6.56 -0.65
C TYR A 221 -5.27 6.36 -2.00
N ALA A 222 -5.52 5.09 -2.36
CA ALA A 222 -6.23 4.72 -3.58
C ALA A 222 -7.40 3.79 -3.26
N LEU A 223 -8.63 4.23 -3.55
CA LEU A 223 -9.84 3.44 -3.40
C LEU A 223 -10.14 2.69 -4.70
N VAL A 224 -10.14 1.37 -4.64
CA VAL A 224 -10.51 0.50 -5.77
C VAL A 224 -11.93 -0.01 -5.55
N LEU A 225 -12.81 0.27 -6.51
CA LEU A 225 -14.21 -0.17 -6.48
C LEU A 225 -14.46 -1.42 -7.34
N SER A 226 -13.57 -1.69 -8.31
CA SER A 226 -13.65 -2.85 -9.17
C SER A 226 -12.32 -3.02 -9.91
N TYR A 227 -11.97 -4.28 -10.21
CA TYR A 227 -10.89 -4.65 -11.13
C TYR A 227 -11.41 -5.01 -12.54
N ALA A 228 -12.73 -5.19 -12.72
CA ALA A 228 -13.35 -5.53 -14.01
C ALA A 228 -14.71 -4.81 -14.21
N PRO A 229 -14.74 -3.64 -14.88
CA PRO A 229 -13.58 -2.85 -15.33
C PRO A 229 -12.83 -2.20 -14.16
N LEU A 230 -11.53 -1.95 -14.31
CA LEU A 230 -10.73 -1.28 -13.29
C LEU A 230 -11.29 0.12 -12.99
N LYS A 231 -11.76 0.34 -11.76
CA LYS A 231 -12.28 1.62 -11.25
C LYS A 231 -11.51 1.98 -9.99
N VAL A 232 -10.65 3.00 -10.11
CA VAL A 232 -9.80 3.49 -9.02
C VAL A 232 -9.98 4.99 -8.83
N TYR A 233 -10.05 5.42 -7.57
CA TYR A 233 -10.07 6.81 -7.16
C TYR A 233 -8.84 7.09 -6.32
N LEU A 234 -8.03 8.05 -6.75
CA LEU A 234 -6.91 8.54 -5.97
C LEU A 234 -7.40 9.65 -5.04
N TYR A 235 -7.11 9.52 -3.75
CA TYR A 235 -7.37 10.63 -2.83
C TYR A 235 -6.39 11.76 -3.12
N ARG A 236 -6.89 13.01 -3.07
CA ARG A 236 -6.07 14.19 -3.41
C ARG A 236 -5.04 14.48 -2.32
N GLU A 237 -5.37 14.12 -1.09
CA GLU A 237 -4.49 14.27 0.06
C GLU A 237 -3.75 12.98 0.39
N GLY A 238 -2.73 13.15 1.19
CA GLY A 238 -1.84 12.13 1.73
C GLY A 238 -0.72 12.84 2.47
N PHE A 239 0.30 12.08 2.88
CA PHE A 239 1.40 12.68 3.64
C PHE A 239 2.73 12.02 3.36
N ALA A 240 3.79 12.81 3.43
CA ALA A 240 5.16 12.36 3.50
C ALA A 240 5.55 12.14 4.96
N ARG A 241 6.18 11.01 5.29
CA ARG A 241 6.72 10.69 6.62
C ARG A 241 8.23 10.80 6.58
N PHE A 242 8.78 11.63 7.45
CA PHE A 242 10.22 11.88 7.52
C PHE A 242 10.89 11.01 8.57
N THR A 243 12.17 10.73 8.37
CA THR A 243 13.07 10.33 9.45
C THR A 243 13.34 11.51 10.38
N ASN A 244 13.57 11.23 11.65
CA ASN A 244 14.02 12.24 12.61
C ASN A 244 15.50 12.56 12.39
N ALA A 245 16.33 11.52 12.26
CA ALA A 245 17.75 11.63 11.97
C ALA A 245 18.03 12.00 10.51
N ALA A 246 19.18 12.64 10.28
CA ALA A 246 19.71 12.89 8.94
C ALA A 246 20.09 11.57 8.26
N PHE A 247 19.90 11.52 6.94
CA PHE A 247 20.24 10.36 6.14
C PHE A 247 21.76 10.22 6.02
N SER A 248 22.27 9.01 6.29
CA SER A 248 23.67 8.64 6.16
C SER A 248 23.78 7.25 5.56
N LEU A 249 24.87 6.98 4.84
CA LEU A 249 25.24 5.64 4.36
C LEU A 249 26.58 5.18 4.93
N ASP A 250 27.09 5.88 5.94
CA ASP A 250 28.32 5.48 6.62
C ASP A 250 28.12 4.12 7.27
N LYS A 251 29.20 3.33 7.32
CA LYS A 251 29.12 1.91 7.70
C LYS A 251 28.52 1.71 9.09
N ASP A 252 28.83 2.62 10.01
CA ASP A 252 28.37 2.57 11.40
C ASP A 252 26.86 2.90 11.48
N ASP A 253 26.37 3.74 10.58
CA ASP A 253 24.97 4.17 10.50
C ASP A 253 24.05 3.15 9.84
N LEU A 254 24.57 2.24 8.99
CA LEU A 254 23.76 1.22 8.31
C LEU A 254 22.98 0.29 9.26
N SER A 255 23.45 0.14 10.49
CA SER A 255 22.78 -0.64 11.54
C SER A 255 21.68 0.15 12.26
N ASN A 256 21.70 1.48 12.16
CA ASN A 256 20.71 2.37 12.76
C ASN A 256 19.47 2.48 11.86
N ILE A 257 18.48 1.65 12.15
CA ILE A 257 17.22 1.63 11.40
C ILE A 257 16.45 2.96 11.43
N GLY A 258 16.69 3.83 12.43
CA GLY A 258 16.05 5.14 12.55
C GLY A 258 16.44 6.12 11.43
N ILE A 259 17.64 5.94 10.85
CA ILE A 259 18.14 6.71 9.70
C ILE A 259 17.48 6.22 8.39
N HIS A 260 17.09 4.96 8.34
CA HIS A 260 16.73 4.30 7.07
C HIS A 260 15.26 3.98 6.89
N LEU A 261 14.48 3.88 7.98
CA LEU A 261 13.05 3.53 7.96
C LEU A 261 12.20 4.72 8.41
N THR A 262 11.24 5.14 7.59
CA THR A 262 10.37 6.31 7.85
C THR A 262 9.12 5.96 8.66
N ASN A 263 8.95 4.69 9.06
CA ASN A 263 7.78 4.25 9.81
C ASN A 263 7.70 4.99 11.15
N HIS A 264 6.55 5.62 11.44
CA HIS A 264 6.33 6.36 12.68
C HIS A 264 6.61 5.52 13.95
N ALA A 265 6.32 4.22 13.93
CA ALA A 265 6.62 3.29 15.04
C ALA A 265 8.13 3.08 15.30
N VAL A 266 8.98 3.34 14.30
CA VAL A 266 10.44 3.36 14.46
C VAL A 266 10.88 4.74 14.95
N GLN A 267 10.35 5.80 14.34
CA GLN A 267 10.72 7.19 14.66
C GLN A 267 10.35 7.61 16.08
N LYS A 268 9.20 7.16 16.60
CA LYS A 268 8.76 7.40 17.99
C LYS A 268 9.70 6.82 19.06
N LYS A 269 10.64 5.96 18.69
CA LYS A 269 11.62 5.36 19.62
C LYS A 269 12.92 6.15 19.69
N ASP A 270 13.11 7.11 18.80
CA ASP A 270 14.26 8.00 18.83
C ASP A 270 14.16 8.89 20.07
N ALA A 271 15.23 8.93 20.86
CA ALA A 271 15.27 9.72 22.09
C ALA A 271 15.23 11.23 21.83
N GLU A 272 15.63 11.66 20.62
CA GLU A 272 15.58 13.07 20.21
C GLU A 272 14.25 13.46 19.55
N TYR A 273 13.32 12.51 19.37
CA TYR A 273 12.02 12.80 18.79
C TYR A 273 11.10 13.46 19.82
N ASP A 274 10.61 14.65 19.48
CA ASP A 274 9.66 15.42 20.27
C ASP A 274 8.38 15.69 19.46
N ALA A 275 7.32 14.95 19.80
CA ALA A 275 6.01 15.06 19.17
C ALA A 275 5.35 16.44 19.37
N SER A 276 5.77 17.21 20.37
CA SER A 276 5.27 18.58 20.57
C SER A 276 5.87 19.58 19.57
N ARG A 277 7.03 19.25 19.00
CA ARG A 277 7.76 20.11 18.06
C ARG A 277 7.51 19.76 16.61
N THR A 278 7.39 18.47 16.30
CA THR A 278 7.17 18.00 14.94
C THR A 278 6.46 16.65 14.95
N ASP A 279 5.55 16.45 14.01
CA ASP A 279 4.92 15.16 13.74
C ASP A 279 5.68 14.34 12.67
N LEU A 280 6.82 14.87 12.19
CA LEU A 280 7.60 14.33 11.08
C LEU A 280 6.75 14.07 9.83
N LYS A 281 5.70 14.88 9.61
CA LYS A 281 4.82 14.76 8.45
C LYS A 281 4.72 16.06 7.69
N TRP A 282 4.72 15.95 6.36
CA TRP A 282 4.21 16.99 5.48
C TRP A 282 2.99 16.47 4.73
N SER A 283 1.98 17.31 4.50
CA SER A 283 0.95 16.98 3.51
C SER A 283 1.59 16.83 2.13
N LEU A 284 0.97 16.03 1.26
CA LEU A 284 1.41 15.92 -0.14
C LEU A 284 1.38 17.26 -0.85
N HIS A 285 0.44 18.14 -0.51
CA HIS A 285 0.40 19.50 -1.03
C HIS A 285 1.69 20.27 -0.68
N SER A 286 2.08 20.30 0.59
CA SER A 286 3.30 20.99 1.04
C SER A 286 4.55 20.41 0.39
N LEU A 287 4.64 19.07 0.29
CA LEU A 287 5.74 18.42 -0.41
C LEU A 287 5.79 18.81 -1.89
N LYS A 288 4.63 18.81 -2.59
CA LYS A 288 4.58 19.18 -4.00
C LYS A 288 4.98 20.64 -4.21
N THR A 289 4.50 21.54 -3.37
CA THR A 289 4.87 22.97 -3.40
C THR A 289 6.38 23.14 -3.19
N PHE A 290 6.97 22.43 -2.23
CA PHE A 290 8.41 22.42 -2.02
C PHE A 290 9.18 21.94 -3.28
N LEU A 291 8.77 20.82 -3.88
CA LEU A 291 9.40 20.32 -5.10
C LEU A 291 9.25 21.29 -6.29
N CYS A 292 8.09 21.94 -6.43
CA CYS A 292 7.90 22.98 -7.45
C CYS A 292 8.86 24.17 -7.25
N SER A 293 9.09 24.59 -6.01
CA SER A 293 10.02 25.68 -5.69
C SER A 293 11.48 25.30 -5.95
N MET A 294 11.87 24.06 -5.65
CA MET A 294 13.25 23.60 -5.80
C MET A 294 13.63 23.18 -7.23
N HIS A 295 12.69 22.59 -7.99
CA HIS A 295 12.97 21.96 -9.30
C HIS A 295 12.11 22.51 -10.45
N GLY A 296 11.21 23.44 -10.17
CA GLY A 296 10.24 23.95 -11.12
C GLY A 296 9.00 23.07 -11.25
N GLN A 297 7.89 23.70 -11.67
CA GLN A 297 6.58 23.04 -11.76
C GLN A 297 6.56 21.84 -12.72
N HIS A 298 7.32 21.91 -13.82
CA HIS A 298 7.33 20.85 -14.82
C HIS A 298 7.89 19.54 -14.25
N ALA A 299 9.07 19.57 -13.63
CA ALA A 299 9.70 18.40 -13.04
C ALA A 299 8.87 17.81 -11.89
N ALA A 300 8.35 18.66 -11.00
CA ALA A 300 7.47 18.22 -9.91
C ALA A 300 6.19 17.55 -10.44
N ASN A 301 5.54 18.14 -11.44
CA ASN A 301 4.35 17.54 -12.07
C ASN A 301 4.67 16.22 -12.77
N GLN A 302 5.82 16.11 -13.43
CA GLN A 302 6.26 14.85 -14.04
C GLN A 302 6.46 13.75 -12.99
N SER A 303 7.09 14.07 -11.85
CA SER A 303 7.27 13.12 -10.75
C SER A 303 5.92 12.63 -10.19
N PHE A 304 4.98 13.54 -9.94
CA PHE A 304 3.62 13.17 -9.51
C PHE A 304 2.81 12.42 -10.58
N GLY A 305 3.03 12.71 -11.86
CA GLY A 305 2.46 11.92 -12.96
C GLY A 305 3.00 10.49 -12.99
N ARG A 306 4.30 10.31 -12.74
CA ARG A 306 4.92 8.98 -12.59
C ARG A 306 4.37 8.23 -11.37
N ILE A 307 4.08 8.92 -10.26
CA ILE A 307 3.41 8.32 -9.09
C ILE A 307 2.02 7.76 -9.47
N GLN A 308 1.22 8.52 -10.22
CA GLN A 308 -0.07 8.04 -10.70
C GLN A 308 0.09 6.82 -11.61
N HIS A 309 1.09 6.85 -12.50
CA HIS A 309 1.41 5.73 -13.37
C HIS A 309 1.76 4.46 -12.56
N ILE A 310 2.58 4.58 -11.51
CA ILE A 310 2.91 3.47 -10.59
C ILE A 310 1.64 2.79 -10.07
N ILE A 311 0.70 3.58 -9.55
CA ILE A 311 -0.54 3.08 -8.94
C ILE A 311 -1.39 2.34 -9.97
N ILE A 312 -1.53 2.90 -11.18
CA ILE A 312 -2.30 2.25 -12.25
C ILE A 312 -1.65 0.95 -12.70
N GLN A 313 -0.33 0.94 -12.92
CA GLN A 313 0.37 -0.25 -13.42
C GLN A 313 0.46 -1.36 -12.37
N SER A 314 0.62 -1.02 -11.08
CA SER A 314 0.57 -2.03 -10.02
C SER A 314 -0.80 -2.69 -9.89
N LEU A 315 -1.89 -1.93 -10.06
CA LEU A 315 -3.25 -2.48 -10.09
C LEU A 315 -3.47 -3.37 -11.32
N ARG A 316 -3.01 -2.94 -12.51
CA ARG A 316 -3.08 -3.74 -13.74
C ARG A 316 -2.30 -5.04 -13.64
N ALA A 317 -1.14 -5.04 -12.97
CA ALA A 317 -0.31 -6.24 -12.80
C ALA A 317 -1.02 -7.38 -12.04
N VAL A 318 -1.99 -7.04 -11.19
CA VAL A 318 -2.77 -7.99 -10.41
C VAL A 318 -4.19 -8.21 -10.95
N GLN A 319 -4.64 -7.42 -11.93
CA GLN A 319 -6.03 -7.40 -12.40
C GLN A 319 -6.56 -8.78 -12.83
N ASN A 320 -5.72 -9.60 -13.48
CA ASN A 320 -6.12 -10.93 -13.96
C ASN A 320 -6.08 -12.03 -12.88
N VAL A 321 -5.44 -11.78 -11.73
CA VAL A 321 -5.37 -12.74 -10.62
C VAL A 321 -6.27 -12.34 -9.46
N LEU A 322 -6.66 -11.08 -9.36
CA LEU A 322 -7.61 -10.59 -8.36
C LEU A 322 -9.00 -11.16 -8.61
N ILE A 323 -9.61 -11.67 -7.55
CA ILE A 323 -11.00 -12.09 -7.53
C ILE A 323 -11.84 -10.82 -7.47
N ASN A 324 -12.34 -10.39 -8.62
CA ASN A 324 -13.22 -9.24 -8.73
C ASN A 324 -14.65 -9.63 -8.33
N ASP A 325 -15.00 -9.36 -7.08
CA ASP A 325 -16.36 -9.48 -6.58
C ASP A 325 -17.03 -8.09 -6.54
N LYS A 326 -18.22 -7.97 -7.13
CA LYS A 326 -18.96 -6.70 -7.20
C LYS A 326 -19.28 -6.13 -5.82
N HIS A 327 -19.32 -6.96 -4.79
CA HIS A 327 -19.63 -6.55 -3.41
C HIS A 327 -18.42 -5.96 -2.67
N CYS A 328 -17.22 -6.04 -3.25
CA CYS A 328 -16.01 -5.62 -2.59
C CYS A 328 -15.54 -4.25 -3.08
N CYS A 329 -15.00 -3.46 -2.17
CA CYS A 329 -14.10 -2.35 -2.48
C CYS A 329 -12.87 -2.46 -1.59
N GLU A 330 -11.83 -1.69 -1.85
CA GLU A 330 -10.61 -1.73 -1.05
C GLU A 330 -9.92 -0.37 -1.05
N LEU A 331 -9.58 0.11 0.14
CA LEU A 331 -8.78 1.31 0.31
C LEU A 331 -7.32 0.89 0.50
N TYR A 332 -6.49 1.11 -0.51
CA TYR A 332 -5.07 0.82 -0.43
C TYR A 332 -4.28 2.04 0.05
N GLY A 333 -3.28 1.81 0.90
CA GLY A 333 -2.21 2.77 1.20
C GLY A 333 -0.95 2.43 0.43
N TYR A 334 -0.59 3.27 -0.53
CA TYR A 334 0.64 3.17 -1.31
C TYR A 334 1.78 3.88 -0.60
N ASP A 335 2.91 3.17 -0.43
CA ASP A 335 4.14 3.71 0.13
C ASP A 335 5.14 3.90 -1.01
N ILE A 336 5.45 5.16 -1.32
CA ILE A 336 6.27 5.54 -2.48
C ILE A 336 7.41 6.46 -2.04
N MET A 337 8.61 6.23 -2.54
CA MET A 337 9.79 7.07 -2.29
C MET A 337 10.20 7.79 -3.56
N ILE A 338 10.76 8.99 -3.45
CA ILE A 338 11.39 9.69 -4.58
C ILE A 338 12.90 9.62 -4.40
N ASP A 339 13.65 9.35 -5.47
CA ASP A 339 15.11 9.43 -5.47
C ASP A 339 15.63 10.83 -5.85
N ALA A 340 16.95 11.02 -5.78
CA ALA A 340 17.59 12.30 -6.07
C ALA A 340 17.29 12.84 -7.48
N ASP A 341 16.92 11.97 -8.44
CA ASP A 341 16.57 12.31 -9.82
C ASP A 341 15.06 12.54 -10.01
N LEU A 342 14.33 12.72 -8.90
CA LEU A 342 12.87 12.87 -8.85
C LEU A 342 12.10 11.67 -9.43
N LYS A 343 12.72 10.50 -9.52
CA LYS A 343 12.05 9.26 -9.94
C LYS A 343 11.36 8.61 -8.74
N PRO A 344 10.04 8.36 -8.82
CA PRO A 344 9.32 7.67 -7.78
C PRO A 344 9.50 6.14 -7.86
N TRP A 345 9.52 5.51 -6.70
CA TRP A 345 9.70 4.07 -6.50
C TRP A 345 8.62 3.51 -5.59
N LEU A 346 7.99 2.41 -6.01
CA LEU A 346 7.03 1.68 -5.18
C LEU A 346 7.75 0.86 -4.10
N LEU A 347 7.44 1.11 -2.84
CA LEU A 347 8.02 0.38 -1.71
C LEU A 347 7.12 -0.77 -1.27
N GLU A 348 5.84 -0.49 -1.04
CA GLU A 348 4.82 -1.45 -0.63
C GLU A 348 3.41 -0.89 -0.88
N VAL A 349 2.42 -1.80 -0.91
CA VAL A 349 1.00 -1.47 -0.90
C VAL A 349 0.37 -2.14 0.31
N ASN A 350 -0.36 -1.38 1.11
CA ASN A 350 -0.99 -1.83 2.33
C ASN A 350 -2.51 -1.93 2.15
N ALA A 351 -3.09 -3.09 2.46
CA ALA A 351 -4.53 -3.21 2.72
C ALA A 351 -4.82 -2.70 4.13
N SER A 352 -6.02 -2.14 4.33
CA SER A 352 -6.41 -1.52 5.61
C SER A 352 -5.34 -0.55 6.13
N PRO A 353 -4.94 0.48 5.35
CA PRO A 353 -3.97 1.46 5.84
C PRO A 353 -4.48 2.04 7.17
N SER A 354 -3.57 2.31 8.10
CA SER A 354 -3.94 2.93 9.37
C SER A 354 -4.69 4.24 9.10
N LEU A 355 -5.90 4.31 9.64
CA LEU A 355 -6.80 5.47 9.70
C LEU A 355 -6.96 5.92 11.15
N SER A 356 -5.91 5.74 11.96
CA SER A 356 -5.86 6.27 13.32
C SER A 356 -5.32 7.69 13.27
N SER A 357 -5.98 8.59 14.00
CA SER A 357 -5.53 9.95 14.18
C SER A 357 -4.59 10.01 15.40
N ASP A 358 -3.31 10.27 15.19
CA ASP A 358 -2.37 10.54 16.29
C ASP A 358 -2.37 12.05 16.66
N ASN A 359 -2.85 12.93 15.77
CA ASN A 359 -2.94 14.37 15.97
C ASN A 359 -4.10 15.01 15.17
N GLU A 360 -4.42 16.28 15.42
CA GLU A 360 -5.52 16.99 14.77
C GLU A 360 -5.38 17.04 13.23
N ARG A 361 -4.16 17.12 12.70
CA ARG A 361 -3.89 17.09 11.25
C ARG A 361 -4.16 15.74 10.58
N ASP A 362 -4.10 14.65 11.33
CA ASP A 362 -4.49 13.32 10.83
C ASP A 362 -6.02 13.16 10.82
N TYR A 363 -6.75 13.97 11.62
CA TYR A 363 -8.20 13.96 11.72
C TYR A 363 -8.88 14.86 10.68
N GLU A 364 -8.33 16.07 10.47
CA GLU A 364 -8.74 17.02 9.42
C GLU A 364 -8.50 16.49 8.01
#